data_AF-A0A2V9UQC7-F1
#
_entry.id   AF-A0A2V9UQC7-F1
#
_cell.length_a   1.000
_cell.length_b   1.000
_cell.length_c   1.000
_cell.angle_alpha   90.00
_cell.angle_beta   90.00
_cell.angle_gamma   90.00
#
_symmetry.space_group_name_H-M   'P 1'
#
loop_
_entity.id
_entity.type
_entity.pdbx_description
1 polymer ?
#
loop_
_entity_poly.entity_id
_entity_poly.type
_entity_poly.pdbx_seq_one_letter_code
_entity_poly.pdbx_strand_id
1 'polypeptide(L)'
;MHKPIKYVEKAVTVAATGAWAVFSRLNRVAPNPSPTPKWSDKPLLKSWEKSKPPLGWPRTTDSLCPKCVPEIRQQILDGKLPVDVLMNEKVGEIKAQIIERDGKIWMVKDCPKHGHFEDLMSIDTEFSDHLEKVFPGRDIKAHNDEKLHHHGSSTVKYGRGSVLTVDLTNRCNMMCDPCFMDANQVGYVHELTWEEIKTVLDNAITIKPRRQMSVQFSGGEPTLSPYFLDAVRYARKVGYNSV
;
A
#
# COMPACT_ATOMS: atom_id res chain seq x y z
N MET A 1 56.00 -3.30 -8.98
CA MET A 1 55.34 -2.62 -10.12
C MET A 1 53.99 -3.29 -10.38
N HIS A 2 52.90 -2.53 -10.50
CA HIS A 2 51.62 -3.10 -10.89
C HIS A 2 51.68 -3.63 -12.33
N LYS A 3 50.94 -4.71 -12.62
CA LYS A 3 50.84 -5.26 -13.98
C LYS A 3 50.34 -4.16 -14.93
N PRO A 4 50.87 -4.04 -16.17
CA PRO A 4 50.47 -3.02 -17.14
C PRO A 4 48.95 -2.89 -17.33
N ILE A 5 48.25 -4.03 -17.27
CA ILE A 5 46.79 -4.09 -17.37
C ILE A 5 46.05 -3.29 -16.29
N LYS A 6 46.62 -3.14 -15.08
CA LYS A 6 46.01 -2.34 -14.00
C LYS A 6 45.99 -0.85 -14.29
N TYR A 7 46.95 -0.36 -15.07
CA TYR A 7 46.93 1.05 -15.53
C TYR A 7 45.88 1.27 -16.61
N VAL A 8 45.70 0.29 -17.51
CA VAL A 8 44.65 0.32 -18.54
C VAL A 8 43.26 0.28 -17.90
N GLU A 9 43.01 -0.65 -16.97
CA GLU A 9 41.76 -0.74 -16.21
C GLU A 9 41.44 0.59 -15.49
N LYS A 10 42.45 1.19 -14.85
CA LYS A 10 42.30 2.48 -14.17
C LYS A 10 41.99 3.60 -15.15
N ALA A 11 42.67 3.66 -16.29
CA ALA A 11 42.42 4.65 -17.34
C ALA A 11 40.99 4.54 -17.90
N VAL A 12 40.53 3.32 -18.20
CA VAL A 12 39.16 3.07 -18.67
C VAL A 12 38.13 3.48 -17.61
N THR A 13 38.37 3.15 -16.34
CA THR A 13 37.46 3.52 -15.24
C THR A 13 37.35 5.03 -15.08
N VAL A 14 38.48 5.73 -15.13
CA VAL A 14 38.52 7.21 -15.03
C VAL A 14 37.83 7.84 -16.24
N ALA A 15 38.10 7.34 -17.44
CA ALA A 15 37.46 7.83 -18.67
C ALA A 15 35.93 7.61 -18.63
N ALA A 16 35.47 6.42 -18.22
CA ALA A 16 34.05 6.12 -18.09
C ALA A 16 33.36 7.00 -17.04
N THR A 17 34.02 7.24 -15.89
CA THR A 17 33.51 8.14 -14.84
C THR A 17 33.38 9.58 -15.35
N GLY A 18 34.39 10.08 -16.06
CA GLY A 18 34.37 11.40 -16.66
C GLY A 18 33.29 11.53 -17.73
N ALA A 19 33.18 10.56 -18.64
CA ALA A 19 32.16 10.52 -19.68
C ALA A 19 30.75 10.51 -19.08
N TRP A 20 30.51 9.72 -18.04
CA TRP A 20 29.23 9.68 -17.32
C TRP A 20 28.90 11.02 -16.64
N ALA A 21 29.88 11.68 -16.02
CA ALA A 21 29.68 12.98 -15.39
C ALA A 21 29.26 14.05 -16.41
N VAL A 22 29.90 14.07 -17.59
CA VAL A 22 29.54 14.97 -18.69
C VAL A 22 28.16 14.62 -19.25
N PHE A 23 27.92 13.35 -19.59
CA PHE A 23 26.65 12.88 -20.13
C PHE A 23 25.48 13.19 -19.19
N SER A 24 25.60 12.87 -17.90
CA SER A 24 24.54 13.10 -16.92
C SER A 24 24.24 14.59 -16.72
N ARG A 25 25.24 15.47 -16.82
CA ARG A 25 25.04 16.92 -16.73
C ARG A 25 24.35 17.47 -17.96
N LEU A 26 24.76 17.06 -19.16
CA LEU A 26 24.11 17.46 -20.41
C LEU A 26 22.67 16.96 -20.48
N ASN A 27 22.41 15.72 -20.07
CA ASN A 27 21.07 15.13 -20.08
C ASN A 27 20.07 15.83 -19.12
N ARG A 28 20.55 16.65 -18.17
CA ARG A 28 19.68 17.46 -17.28
C ARG A 28 19.24 18.79 -17.89
N VAL A 29 19.89 19.27 -18.96
CA VAL A 29 19.59 20.58 -19.57
C VAL A 29 18.25 20.56 -20.31
N ALA A 30 17.99 19.48 -21.06
CA ALA A 30 16.74 19.28 -21.80
C ALA A 30 16.30 17.80 -21.70
N PRO A 31 15.76 17.37 -20.56
CA PRO A 31 15.47 15.96 -20.34
C PRO A 31 14.24 15.52 -21.14
N ASN A 32 14.39 14.47 -21.95
CA ASN A 32 13.30 13.89 -22.74
C ASN A 32 12.06 13.53 -21.90
N PRO A 33 10.86 13.51 -22.49
CA PRO A 33 9.66 13.00 -21.84
C PRO A 33 9.84 11.57 -21.35
N SER A 34 9.27 11.25 -20.19
CA SER A 34 9.24 9.88 -19.69
C SER A 34 8.28 9.01 -20.51
N PRO A 35 8.57 7.71 -20.69
CA PRO A 35 7.65 6.82 -21.39
C PRO A 35 6.37 6.61 -20.58
N THR A 36 5.26 6.40 -21.30
CA THR A 36 3.97 5.98 -20.73
C THR A 36 3.81 4.47 -20.89
N PRO A 37 3.88 3.69 -19.79
CA PRO A 37 3.78 2.23 -19.87
C PRO A 37 2.33 1.77 -20.03
N LYS A 38 2.10 0.60 -20.63
CA LYS A 38 0.74 0.05 -20.88
C LYS A 38 -0.15 -0.07 -19.63
N TRP A 39 0.45 -0.18 -18.45
CA TRP A 39 -0.25 -0.33 -17.18
C TRP A 39 -0.65 1.01 -16.52
N SER A 40 -0.39 2.16 -17.15
CA SER A 40 -0.77 3.49 -16.67
C SER A 40 -1.15 4.42 -17.83
N ASP A 41 -2.10 5.33 -17.61
CA ASP A 41 -2.44 6.39 -18.59
C ASP A 41 -1.60 7.66 -18.40
N LYS A 42 -0.60 7.62 -17.50
CA LYS A 42 0.27 8.74 -17.15
C LYS A 42 1.73 8.31 -17.32
N PRO A 43 2.62 9.24 -17.71
CA PRO A 43 4.04 8.93 -17.87
C PRO A 43 4.71 8.60 -16.53
N LEU A 44 5.82 7.87 -16.58
CA LEU A 44 6.65 7.63 -15.39
C LEU A 44 7.16 8.95 -14.81
N LEU A 45 7.04 9.11 -13.49
CA LEU A 45 7.59 10.26 -12.78
C LEU A 45 9.12 10.18 -12.71
N LYS A 46 9.79 11.25 -13.10
CA LYS A 46 11.21 11.48 -12.87
C LYS A 46 11.44 11.74 -11.38
N SER A 47 12.66 11.53 -10.91
CA SER A 47 12.96 11.61 -9.47
C SER A 47 12.60 12.95 -8.82
N TRP A 48 12.74 14.07 -9.55
CA TRP A 48 12.40 15.40 -9.07
C TRP A 48 10.91 15.74 -9.17
N GLU A 49 10.12 14.96 -9.90
CA GLU A 49 8.66 15.13 -10.01
C GLU A 49 7.93 14.39 -8.87
N LYS A 50 8.63 13.48 -8.18
CA LYS A 50 8.05 12.70 -7.08
C LYS A 50 8.01 13.53 -5.81
N SER A 51 6.82 13.66 -5.23
CA SER A 51 6.66 14.24 -3.90
C SER A 51 6.96 13.22 -2.80
N LYS A 52 7.31 13.73 -1.62
CA LYS A 52 7.48 12.94 -0.40
C LYS A 52 6.48 13.42 0.67
N PRO A 53 5.95 12.54 1.54
CA PRO A 53 5.31 13.00 2.77
C PRO A 53 6.34 13.69 3.67
N PRO A 54 5.89 14.40 4.72
CA PRO A 54 6.77 14.72 5.83
C PRO A 54 7.39 13.42 6.37
N LEU A 55 8.71 13.37 6.39
CA LEU A 55 9.53 12.28 6.93
C LEU A 55 10.37 12.83 8.09
N GLY A 56 10.97 11.95 8.87
CA GLY A 56 11.68 12.24 10.11
C GLY A 56 10.76 12.36 11.31
N TRP A 57 11.38 12.49 12.48
CA TRP A 57 10.74 12.68 13.78
C TRP A 57 11.37 13.93 14.45
N PRO A 58 10.59 14.75 15.16
CA PRO A 58 9.16 14.64 15.37
C PRO A 58 8.34 15.08 14.15
N ARG A 59 7.16 14.49 13.94
CA ARG A 59 6.19 14.97 12.94
C ARG A 59 4.74 14.73 13.35
N THR A 60 3.85 15.56 12.82
CA THR A 60 2.39 15.39 12.95
C THR A 60 1.83 14.61 11.76
N THR A 61 0.95 13.65 12.03
CA THR A 61 0.15 12.93 11.03
C THR A 61 -1.32 12.82 11.46
N ASP A 62 -2.18 12.38 10.55
CA ASP A 62 -3.51 11.91 10.88
C ASP A 62 -3.45 10.45 11.32
N SER A 63 -4.28 10.08 12.30
CA SER A 63 -4.47 8.71 12.80
C SER A 63 -5.96 8.50 13.13
N LEU A 64 -6.34 7.25 13.36
CA LEU A 64 -7.65 6.91 13.91
C LEU A 64 -7.57 6.71 15.43
N CYS A 65 -8.61 7.15 16.15
CA CYS A 65 -8.79 6.85 17.56
C CYS A 65 -9.24 5.39 17.74
N PRO A 66 -8.53 4.60 18.57
CA PRO A 66 -8.83 3.18 18.73
C PRO A 66 -10.16 2.89 19.45
N LYS A 67 -10.77 3.90 20.09
CA LYS A 67 -12.08 3.78 20.73
C LYS A 67 -13.21 4.39 19.89
N CYS A 68 -13.00 5.54 19.25
CA CYS A 68 -14.02 6.12 18.36
C CYS A 68 -14.41 5.16 17.24
N VAL A 69 -13.44 4.51 16.59
CA VAL A 69 -13.71 3.67 15.42
C VAL A 69 -14.66 2.50 15.74
N PRO A 70 -14.41 1.68 16.79
CA PRO A 70 -15.37 0.67 17.23
C PRO A 70 -16.75 1.22 17.61
N GLU A 71 -16.81 2.36 18.30
CA GLU A 71 -18.09 2.99 18.69
C GLU A 71 -18.91 3.44 17.47
N ILE A 72 -18.27 4.03 16.48
CA ILE A 72 -18.90 4.46 15.22
C ILE A 72 -19.38 3.23 14.45
N ARG A 73 -18.54 2.19 14.34
CA ARG A 73 -18.92 0.92 13.72
C ARG A 73 -20.16 0.34 14.39
N GLN A 74 -20.21 0.31 15.73
CA GLN A 74 -21.37 -0.20 16.44
C GLN A 74 -22.62 0.64 16.18
N GLN A 75 -22.51 1.97 16.15
CA GLN A 75 -23.64 2.84 15.81
C GLN A 75 -24.19 2.60 14.41
N ILE A 76 -23.32 2.29 13.44
CA ILE A 76 -23.74 1.92 12.09
C ILE A 76 -24.48 0.58 12.10
N LEU A 77 -23.95 -0.42 12.80
CA LEU A 77 -24.59 -1.74 12.93
C LEU A 77 -25.94 -1.68 13.67
N ASP A 78 -26.05 -0.79 14.65
CA ASP A 78 -27.29 -0.50 15.37
C ASP A 78 -28.31 0.31 14.53
N GLY A 79 -27.94 0.74 13.32
CA GLY A 79 -28.78 1.56 12.44
C GLY A 79 -28.92 3.02 12.88
N LYS A 80 -28.10 3.50 13.83
CA LYS A 80 -28.13 4.88 14.34
C LYS A 80 -27.40 5.86 13.42
N LEU A 81 -26.39 5.38 12.70
CA LEU A 81 -25.65 6.16 11.72
C LEU A 81 -25.66 5.43 10.37
N PRO A 82 -25.80 6.15 9.25
CA PRO A 82 -25.70 5.53 7.94
C PRO A 82 -24.23 5.26 7.58
N VAL A 83 -23.98 4.25 6.74
CA VAL A 83 -22.62 3.79 6.41
C VAL A 83 -21.81 4.81 5.59
N ASP A 84 -22.49 5.68 4.84
CA ASP A 84 -21.87 6.70 3.98
C ASP A 84 -21.13 7.79 4.76
N VAL A 85 -21.40 7.93 6.06
CA VAL A 85 -20.61 8.76 6.98
C VAL A 85 -19.13 8.36 6.98
N LEU A 86 -18.80 7.07 6.80
CA LEU A 86 -17.41 6.61 6.68
C LEU A 86 -16.69 7.15 5.43
N MET A 87 -17.45 7.53 4.39
CA MET A 87 -16.92 8.05 3.13
C MET A 87 -16.87 9.58 3.13
N ASN A 88 -17.89 10.22 3.72
CA ASN A 88 -18.12 11.66 3.59
C ASN A 88 -17.57 12.47 4.77
N GLU A 89 -17.32 11.83 5.91
CA GLU A 89 -16.86 12.49 7.13
C GLU A 89 -15.52 11.91 7.63
N LYS A 90 -14.88 12.65 8.54
CA LYS A 90 -13.61 12.28 9.19
C LYS A 90 -13.85 11.63 10.54
N VAL A 91 -14.73 10.64 10.57
CA VAL A 91 -15.17 10.04 11.83
C VAL A 91 -14.04 9.26 12.51
N GLY A 92 -13.74 9.64 13.76
CA GLY A 92 -12.66 9.04 14.54
C GLY A 92 -11.24 9.46 14.11
N GLU A 93 -11.09 10.37 13.14
CA GLU A 93 -9.79 10.94 12.76
C GLU A 93 -9.31 11.91 13.85
N ILE A 94 -8.07 11.72 14.29
CA ILE A 94 -7.38 12.56 15.28
C ILE A 94 -5.96 12.85 14.80
N LYS A 95 -5.34 13.90 15.35
CA LYS A 95 -3.91 14.15 15.12
C LYS A 95 -3.06 13.23 15.98
N ALA A 96 -1.95 12.77 15.41
CA ALA A 96 -0.94 12.00 16.09
C ALA A 96 0.45 12.62 15.89
N GLN A 97 1.29 12.57 16.92
CA GLN A 97 2.70 12.91 16.86
C GLN A 97 3.51 11.63 16.76
N ILE A 98 4.38 11.54 15.76
CA ILE A 98 5.41 10.50 15.70
C ILE A 98 6.68 11.10 16.27
N ILE A 99 7.16 10.55 17.39
CA ILE A 99 8.30 11.04 18.15
C ILE A 99 9.32 9.93 18.39
N GLU A 100 10.57 10.32 18.61
CA GLU A 100 11.60 9.44 19.15
C GLU A 100 11.68 9.62 20.67
N ARG A 101 11.58 8.52 21.42
CA ARG A 101 11.68 8.49 22.89
C ARG A 101 12.32 7.18 23.32
N ASP A 102 13.39 7.27 24.11
CA ASP A 102 14.14 6.12 24.64
C ASP A 102 14.66 5.16 23.56
N GLY A 103 15.18 5.70 22.45
CA GLY A 103 15.68 4.91 21.31
C GLY A 103 14.59 4.13 20.56
N LYS A 104 13.33 4.55 20.70
CA LYS A 104 12.16 3.93 20.05
C LYS A 104 11.31 5.01 19.38
N ILE A 105 10.56 4.61 18.38
CA ILE A 105 9.61 5.48 17.68
C ILE A 105 8.21 5.21 18.20
N TRP A 106 7.57 6.27 18.68
CA TRP A 106 6.24 6.24 19.28
C TRP A 106 5.26 7.07 18.47
N MET A 107 4.04 6.58 18.31
CA MET A 107 2.90 7.35 17.84
C MET A 107 2.03 7.74 19.03
N VAL A 108 2.05 9.03 19.35
CA VAL A 108 1.31 9.63 20.47
C VAL A 108 0.06 10.32 19.92
N LYS A 109 -1.10 10.07 20.51
CA LYS A 109 -2.39 10.56 20.02
C LYS A 109 -3.24 11.05 21.18
N ASP A 110 -3.89 12.19 20.99
CA ASP A 110 -4.83 12.74 21.96
C ASP A 110 -6.21 12.84 21.33
N CYS A 111 -7.14 12.03 21.83
CA CYS A 111 -8.53 12.10 21.46
C CYS A 111 -9.30 12.99 22.46
N PRO A 112 -10.02 14.02 22.01
CA PRO A 112 -10.82 14.87 22.90
C PRO A 112 -11.86 14.12 23.75
N LYS A 113 -12.31 12.94 23.30
CA LYS A 113 -13.31 12.11 23.97
C LYS A 113 -12.70 11.01 24.84
N HIS A 114 -11.63 10.38 24.36
CA HIS A 114 -11.12 9.13 24.93
C HIS A 114 -9.76 9.26 25.61
N GLY A 115 -9.19 10.46 25.60
CA GLY A 115 -7.92 10.77 26.25
C GLY A 115 -6.71 10.39 25.41
N HIS A 116 -5.64 10.05 26.11
CA HIS A 116 -4.31 9.86 25.56
C HIS A 116 -4.05 8.40 25.14
N PHE A 117 -3.32 8.24 24.04
CA PHE A 117 -2.89 6.94 23.52
C PHE A 117 -1.44 7.02 23.04
N GLU A 118 -0.69 5.95 23.26
CA GLU A 118 0.66 5.79 22.74
C GLU A 118 0.83 4.39 22.15
N ASP A 119 1.29 4.32 20.90
CA ASP A 119 1.60 3.06 20.22
C ASP A 119 3.09 3.03 19.87
N LEU A 120 3.77 1.93 20.20
CA LEU A 120 5.14 1.69 19.77
C LEU A 120 5.16 1.32 18.28
N MET A 121 5.75 2.17 17.44
CA MET A 121 5.85 1.92 16.00
C MET A 121 7.08 1.10 15.63
N SER A 122 8.22 1.39 16.28
CA SER A 122 9.49 0.73 15.97
C SER A 122 10.43 0.79 17.17
N ILE A 123 11.20 -0.28 17.36
CA ILE A 123 12.26 -0.39 18.36
C ILE A 123 13.65 -0.07 17.80
N ASP A 124 13.76 0.18 16.50
CA ASP A 124 15.02 0.43 15.81
C ASP A 124 14.91 1.75 15.04
N THR A 125 15.42 2.82 15.67
CA THR A 125 15.36 4.17 15.13
C THR A 125 16.27 4.33 13.91
N GLU A 126 17.45 3.70 13.91
CA GLU A 126 18.41 3.77 12.80
C GLU A 126 17.87 3.09 11.54
N PHE A 127 17.29 1.90 11.68
CA PHE A 127 16.66 1.21 10.56
C PHE A 127 15.46 2.00 10.03
N SER A 128 14.65 2.56 10.92
CA SER A 128 13.48 3.37 10.52
C SER A 128 13.89 4.65 9.77
N ASP A 129 14.93 5.34 10.24
CA ASP A 129 15.52 6.50 9.54
C ASP A 129 16.10 6.10 8.18
N HIS A 130 16.78 4.95 8.10
CA HIS A 130 17.26 4.41 6.82
C HIS A 130 16.11 4.17 5.83
N LEU A 131 15.01 3.54 6.27
CA LEU A 131 13.83 3.30 5.44
C LEU A 131 13.22 4.60 4.90
N GLU A 132 13.19 5.67 5.69
CA GLU A 132 12.69 6.96 5.24
C GLU A 132 13.67 7.68 4.30
N LYS A 133 14.98 7.58 4.55
CA LYS A 133 16.03 8.13 3.67
C LYS A 133 16.01 7.48 2.29
N VAL A 134 15.81 6.17 2.23
CA VAL A 134 15.72 5.44 0.97
C VAL A 134 14.32 5.54 0.33
N PHE A 135 13.36 6.23 0.95
CA PHE A 135 12.03 6.42 0.38
C PHE A 135 12.13 7.10 -1.00
N PRO A 136 11.79 6.38 -2.08
CA PRO A 136 12.06 6.79 -3.45
C PRO A 136 11.05 7.81 -4.00
N GLY A 137 10.19 8.37 -3.13
CA GLY A 137 9.09 9.26 -3.51
C GLY A 137 7.81 8.53 -3.90
N ARG A 138 6.68 9.23 -3.76
CA ARG A 138 5.35 8.75 -4.17
C ARG A 138 5.35 8.39 -5.65
N ASP A 139 4.65 7.32 -5.99
CA ASP A 139 4.50 6.89 -7.39
C ASP A 139 3.41 7.70 -8.11
N ILE A 140 3.11 7.33 -9.35
CA ILE A 140 1.99 7.87 -10.13
C ILE A 140 0.71 7.82 -9.29
N LYS A 141 0.01 8.95 -9.23
CA LYS A 141 -1.28 9.04 -8.55
C LYS A 141 -2.29 8.09 -9.21
N ALA A 142 -3.03 7.36 -8.39
CA ALA A 142 -4.12 6.50 -8.85
C ALA A 142 -5.09 7.29 -9.77
N HIS A 143 -5.62 6.60 -10.77
CA HIS A 143 -6.57 7.09 -11.75
C HIS A 143 -7.42 5.93 -12.26
N ASN A 144 -8.57 6.27 -12.84
CA ASN A 144 -9.60 5.32 -13.25
C ASN A 144 -10.18 4.53 -12.05
N ASP A 145 -10.18 5.16 -10.87
CA ASP A 145 -10.59 4.61 -9.58
C ASP A 145 -11.74 5.39 -8.92
N GLU A 146 -12.32 6.37 -9.62
CA GLU A 146 -13.45 7.21 -9.15
C GLU A 146 -14.70 6.41 -8.75
N LYS A 147 -14.82 5.15 -9.15
CA LYS A 147 -15.96 4.31 -8.72
C LYS A 147 -15.61 3.34 -7.60
N LEU A 148 -14.34 3.27 -7.21
CA LEU A 148 -13.81 2.19 -6.36
C LEU A 148 -13.06 2.71 -5.14
N HIS A 149 -12.21 3.73 -5.28
CA HIS A 149 -11.40 4.27 -4.19
C HIS A 149 -12.10 5.44 -3.46
N HIS A 150 -13.29 5.17 -2.91
CA HIS A 150 -14.07 6.11 -2.11
C HIS A 150 -14.05 5.73 -0.63
N HIS A 151 -12.86 5.72 -0.03
CA HIS A 151 -12.66 5.26 1.36
C HIS A 151 -12.45 6.41 2.35
N GLY A 152 -13.03 7.59 2.09
CA GLY A 152 -12.92 8.77 2.94
C GLY A 152 -11.46 9.13 3.26
N SER A 153 -11.14 9.27 4.54
CA SER A 153 -9.78 9.55 5.04
C SER A 153 -8.75 8.47 4.68
N SER A 154 -9.20 7.24 4.42
CA SER A 154 -8.35 6.09 4.08
C SER A 154 -8.13 5.91 2.57
N THR A 155 -8.56 6.87 1.75
CA THR A 155 -8.41 6.80 0.29
C THR A 155 -6.94 6.72 -0.13
N VAL A 156 -6.55 5.60 -0.72
CA VAL A 156 -5.18 5.35 -1.20
C VAL A 156 -4.94 6.11 -2.51
N LYS A 157 -4.04 7.09 -2.47
CA LYS A 157 -3.75 7.97 -3.63
C LYS A 157 -2.57 7.51 -4.48
N TYR A 158 -1.67 6.71 -3.92
CA TYR A 158 -0.39 6.34 -4.54
C TYR A 158 -0.06 4.89 -4.24
N GLY A 159 0.52 4.16 -5.20
CA GLY A 159 0.94 2.77 -5.04
C GLY A 159 1.84 2.32 -6.19
N ARG A 160 2.76 1.37 -5.91
CA ARG A 160 3.70 0.82 -6.91
C ARG A 160 3.27 -0.54 -7.48
N GLY A 161 2.47 -1.26 -6.72
CA GLY A 161 1.94 -2.57 -7.05
C GLY A 161 0.94 -2.94 -5.96
N SER A 162 -0.02 -3.78 -6.31
CA SER A 162 -1.09 -4.18 -5.41
C SER A 162 -1.26 -5.68 -5.52
N VAL A 163 -1.33 -6.34 -4.37
CA VAL A 163 -1.86 -7.70 -4.26
C VAL A 163 -3.30 -7.53 -3.87
N LEU A 164 -4.21 -7.97 -4.73
CA LEU A 164 -5.63 -8.03 -4.42
C LEU A 164 -5.86 -9.32 -3.61
N THR A 165 -5.99 -9.20 -2.30
CA THR A 165 -6.41 -10.34 -1.47
C THR A 165 -7.93 -10.42 -1.46
N VAL A 166 -8.49 -11.56 -1.88
CA VAL A 166 -9.93 -11.81 -1.91
C VAL A 166 -10.24 -13.01 -1.03
N ASP A 167 -10.92 -12.76 0.07
CA ASP A 167 -11.40 -13.82 0.94
C ASP A 167 -12.64 -14.46 0.30
N LEU A 168 -12.48 -15.66 -0.28
CA LEU A 168 -13.59 -16.34 -0.96
C LEU A 168 -14.61 -16.90 0.03
N THR A 169 -14.13 -17.32 1.20
CA THR A 169 -14.95 -17.81 2.30
C THR A 169 -14.20 -17.69 3.62
N ASN A 170 -14.89 -17.47 4.73
CA ASN A 170 -14.28 -17.60 6.07
C ASN A 170 -14.31 -19.04 6.61
N ARG A 171 -14.86 -20.01 5.88
CA ARG A 171 -14.82 -21.42 6.31
C ARG A 171 -13.39 -21.94 6.29
N CYS A 172 -12.98 -22.65 7.34
CA CYS A 172 -11.67 -23.30 7.41
C CYS A 172 -11.80 -24.71 7.98
N ASN A 173 -11.10 -25.67 7.37
CA ASN A 173 -11.01 -27.06 7.85
C ASN A 173 -9.98 -27.23 8.98
N MET A 174 -9.36 -26.14 9.44
CA MET A 174 -8.46 -26.09 10.60
C MET A 174 -8.82 -24.94 11.54
N MET A 175 -8.35 -25.00 12.78
CA MET A 175 -8.44 -23.93 13.78
C MET A 175 -7.06 -23.71 14.38
N CYS A 176 -6.27 -22.86 13.74
CA CYS A 176 -4.90 -22.59 14.16
C CYS A 176 -4.89 -21.53 15.28
N ASP A 177 -4.19 -21.79 16.38
CA ASP A 177 -3.96 -20.80 17.44
C ASP A 177 -3.39 -19.46 16.92
N PRO A 178 -2.45 -19.42 15.95
CA PRO A 178 -1.94 -18.15 15.42
C PRO A 178 -2.83 -17.53 14.31
N CYS A 179 -4.08 -17.98 14.13
CA CYS A 179 -4.94 -17.48 13.05
C CYS A 179 -5.36 -16.02 13.29
N PHE A 180 -4.72 -15.07 12.60
CA PHE A 180 -5.02 -13.65 12.74
C PHE A 180 -6.44 -13.26 12.27
N MET A 181 -7.05 -14.06 11.38
CA MET A 181 -8.41 -13.85 10.89
C MET A 181 -9.48 -14.44 11.82
N ASP A 182 -9.09 -15.35 12.71
CA ASP A 182 -9.99 -16.12 13.58
C ASP A 182 -11.22 -16.70 12.85
N ALA A 183 -10.95 -17.32 11.69
CA ALA A 183 -11.94 -17.56 10.64
C ALA A 183 -13.16 -18.42 11.09
N ASN A 184 -12.96 -19.32 12.06
CA ASN A 184 -14.03 -20.18 12.59
C ASN A 184 -14.77 -19.58 13.81
N GLN A 185 -14.35 -18.42 14.34
CA GLN A 185 -14.94 -17.80 15.54
C GLN A 185 -15.78 -16.55 15.24
N VAL A 186 -15.94 -16.17 13.97
CA VAL A 186 -16.66 -14.93 13.58
C VAL A 186 -18.18 -15.01 13.82
N GLY A 187 -18.74 -16.21 14.05
CA GLY A 187 -20.16 -16.41 14.37
C GLY A 187 -21.13 -16.35 13.19
N TYR A 188 -20.64 -16.18 11.96
CA TYR A 188 -21.41 -16.26 10.72
C TYR A 188 -20.54 -16.81 9.59
N VAL A 189 -21.16 -17.28 8.50
CA VAL A 189 -20.46 -17.70 7.30
C VAL A 189 -20.42 -16.54 6.30
N HIS A 190 -19.22 -16.13 5.93
CA HIS A 190 -18.95 -15.32 4.76
C HIS A 190 -18.56 -16.26 3.61
N GLU A 191 -19.26 -16.18 2.49
CA GLU A 191 -18.94 -16.93 1.27
C GLU A 191 -19.39 -16.10 0.07
N LEU A 192 -18.46 -15.78 -0.82
CA LEU A 192 -18.75 -14.99 -2.01
C LEU A 192 -19.50 -15.82 -3.04
N THR A 193 -20.55 -15.24 -3.62
CA THR A 193 -21.22 -15.76 -4.81
C THR A 193 -20.34 -15.58 -6.05
N TRP A 194 -20.65 -16.32 -7.11
CA TRP A 194 -19.92 -16.21 -8.37
C TRP A 194 -19.98 -14.79 -8.97
N GLU A 195 -21.14 -14.14 -8.86
CA GLU A 195 -21.38 -12.77 -9.31
C GLU A 195 -20.50 -11.77 -8.56
N GLU A 196 -20.38 -11.92 -7.24
CA GLU A 196 -19.50 -11.08 -6.42
C GLU A 196 -18.03 -11.29 -6.76
N ILE A 197 -17.59 -12.54 -6.95
CA ILE A 197 -16.22 -12.87 -7.36
C ILE A 197 -15.87 -12.18 -8.68
N LYS A 198 -16.72 -12.32 -9.70
CA LYS A 198 -16.53 -11.63 -11.00
C LYS A 198 -16.48 -10.12 -10.81
N THR A 199 -17.42 -9.56 -10.04
CA THR A 199 -17.51 -8.12 -9.79
C THR A 199 -16.23 -7.57 -9.14
N VAL A 200 -15.71 -8.24 -8.11
CA VAL A 200 -14.46 -7.84 -7.44
C VAL A 200 -13.28 -7.88 -8.42
N LEU A 201 -13.14 -8.98 -9.17
CA LEU A 201 -12.04 -9.16 -10.12
C LEU A 201 -12.09 -8.17 -11.29
N ASP A 202 -13.29 -7.94 -11.83
CA ASP A 202 -13.53 -7.04 -12.97
C ASP A 202 -13.35 -5.58 -12.58
N ASN A 203 -13.79 -5.19 -11.38
CA ASN A 203 -13.60 -3.83 -10.87
C ASN A 203 -12.12 -3.56 -10.58
N ALA A 204 -11.44 -4.46 -9.88
CA ALA A 204 -10.05 -4.21 -9.48
C ALA A 204 -9.09 -4.11 -10.68
N ILE A 205 -9.36 -4.82 -11.79
CA ILE A 205 -8.49 -4.77 -12.98
C ILE A 205 -8.60 -3.43 -13.76
N THR A 206 -9.63 -2.61 -13.51
CA THR A 206 -9.78 -1.30 -14.18
C THR A 206 -8.86 -0.22 -13.61
N ILE A 207 -8.40 -0.39 -12.37
CA ILE A 207 -7.61 0.60 -11.64
C ILE A 207 -6.23 0.77 -12.30
N LYS A 208 -5.76 2.02 -12.38
CA LYS A 208 -4.39 2.34 -12.81
C LYS A 208 -3.69 3.28 -11.81
N PRO A 209 -2.36 3.21 -11.66
CA PRO A 209 -1.44 2.30 -12.33
C PRO A 209 -1.54 0.84 -11.83
N ARG A 210 -1.37 -0.14 -12.72
CA ARG A 210 -1.40 -1.59 -12.40
C ARG A 210 -0.16 -2.34 -12.89
N ARG A 211 1.02 -2.03 -12.34
CA ARG A 211 2.32 -2.57 -12.81
C ARG A 211 2.34 -4.10 -12.86
N GLN A 212 1.99 -4.72 -11.75
CA GLN A 212 1.80 -6.15 -11.57
C GLN A 212 0.60 -6.31 -10.65
N MET A 213 -0.58 -6.54 -11.23
CA MET A 213 -1.77 -6.87 -10.47
C MET A 213 -1.78 -8.40 -10.29
N SER A 214 -1.66 -8.83 -9.04
CA SER A 214 -1.85 -10.22 -8.64
C SER A 214 -3.10 -10.32 -7.78
N VAL A 215 -3.80 -11.44 -7.87
CA VAL A 215 -4.84 -11.79 -6.92
C VAL A 215 -4.34 -12.92 -6.03
N GLN A 216 -4.62 -12.83 -4.73
CA GLN A 216 -4.42 -13.88 -3.75
C GLN A 216 -5.79 -14.27 -3.22
N PHE A 217 -6.25 -15.47 -3.56
CA PHE A 217 -7.45 -16.02 -2.94
C PHE A 217 -7.13 -16.51 -1.53
N SER A 218 -7.92 -16.06 -0.57
CA SER A 218 -7.68 -16.15 0.88
C SER A 218 -8.99 -16.45 1.61
N GLY A 219 -9.01 -16.28 2.93
CA GLY A 219 -10.17 -16.32 3.81
C GLY A 219 -9.90 -17.17 5.04
N GLY A 220 -10.71 -18.19 5.24
CA GLY A 220 -10.32 -19.37 6.02
C GLY A 220 -9.41 -20.25 5.16
N GLU A 221 -9.97 -21.32 4.61
CA GLU A 221 -9.32 -22.15 3.61
C GLU A 221 -9.99 -21.90 2.23
N PRO A 222 -9.35 -21.15 1.31
CA PRO A 222 -9.98 -20.73 0.05
C PRO A 222 -10.40 -21.91 -0.82
N THR A 223 -9.74 -23.06 -0.72
CA THR A 223 -10.09 -24.26 -1.51
C THR A 223 -11.42 -24.90 -1.10
N LEU A 224 -12.00 -24.51 0.04
CA LEU A 224 -13.34 -24.93 0.44
C LEU A 224 -14.46 -24.20 -0.30
N SER A 225 -14.17 -23.06 -0.93
CA SER A 225 -15.15 -22.35 -1.77
C SER A 225 -15.50 -23.21 -2.99
N PRO A 226 -16.80 -23.36 -3.34
CA PRO A 226 -17.20 -24.11 -4.53
C PRO A 226 -16.68 -23.47 -5.83
N TYR A 227 -16.31 -22.18 -5.79
CA TYR A 227 -15.85 -21.43 -6.94
C TYR A 227 -14.32 -21.28 -7.03
N PHE A 228 -13.54 -21.89 -6.14
CA PHE A 228 -12.08 -21.66 -6.08
C PHE A 228 -11.39 -21.84 -7.45
N LEU A 229 -11.59 -22.98 -8.09
CA LEU A 229 -10.96 -23.27 -9.40
C LEU A 229 -11.49 -22.35 -10.51
N ASP A 230 -12.77 -21.97 -10.45
CA ASP A 230 -13.37 -21.08 -11.44
C ASP A 230 -12.90 -19.64 -11.27
N ALA A 231 -12.73 -19.18 -10.02
CA ALA A 231 -12.13 -17.90 -9.69
C ALA A 231 -10.70 -17.80 -10.20
N VAL A 232 -9.90 -18.87 -10.03
CA VAL A 232 -8.53 -18.96 -10.59
C VAL A 232 -8.53 -18.83 -12.11
N ARG A 233 -9.38 -19.60 -12.80
CA ARG A 233 -9.51 -19.53 -14.27
C ARG A 233 -9.96 -18.15 -14.74
N TYR A 234 -10.94 -17.57 -14.05
CA TYR A 234 -11.50 -16.27 -14.41
C TYR A 234 -10.49 -15.13 -14.20
N ALA A 235 -9.78 -15.11 -13.08
CA ALA A 235 -8.71 -14.14 -12.82
C ALA A 235 -7.66 -14.17 -13.94
N ARG A 236 -7.22 -15.36 -14.38
CA ARG A 236 -6.32 -15.48 -15.54
C ARG A 236 -6.95 -14.93 -16.83
N LYS A 237 -8.22 -15.26 -17.07
CA LYS A 237 -8.97 -14.80 -18.26
C LYS A 237 -9.07 -13.27 -18.35
N VAL A 238 -9.33 -12.58 -17.24
CA VAL A 238 -9.50 -11.11 -17.22
C VAL A 238 -8.17 -10.34 -17.18
N GLY A 239 -7.04 -11.03 -16.95
CA GLY A 239 -5.71 -10.48 -17.16
C GLY A 239 -4.87 -10.28 -15.89
N TYR A 240 -5.14 -11.02 -14.82
CA TYR A 240 -4.24 -11.07 -13.65
C TYR A 240 -2.98 -11.88 -13.99
N ASN A 241 -1.81 -11.29 -13.72
CA ASN A 241 -0.51 -11.87 -14.07
C ASN A 241 -0.06 -12.96 -13.10
N SER A 242 -0.49 -12.88 -11.84
CA SER A 242 -0.29 -13.91 -10.82
C SER A 242 -1.60 -14.14 -10.09
N VAL A 243 -1.90 -15.42 -9.89
CA VAL A 243 -3.07 -16.00 -9.22
C VAL A 243 -2.55 -17.19 -8.46
#